data_AF-A0A0Q4XBB1-F1
#
_entry.id   AF-A0A0Q4XBB1-F1
#
_cell.length_a   1.000
_cell.length_b   1.000
_cell.length_c   1.000
_cell.angle_alpha   90.00
_cell.angle_beta   90.00
_cell.angle_gamma   90.00
#
_symmetry.space_group_name_H-M   'P 1'
#
loop_
_entity.id
_entity.type
_entity.pdbx_description
1 polymer ?
#
loop_
_entity_poly.entity_id
_entity_poly.type
_entity_poly.pdbx_seq_one_letter_code
_entity_poly.pdbx_strand_id
1 'polypeptide(L)'
;MRALLIAFLNSWRGLVHGARTERAVRLELALLLLGLPLAMVLGATLWVRVALLASLLLMLAAEFLNTAVEKLCDHLHPGHHPKIGIVKDLASAGAFLAQGIAALIWLAALVERTG
;
A
#
# COMPACT_ATOMS: atom_id res chain seq x y z
N MET A 1 -25.06 14.36 -0.29
CA MET A 1 -25.11 12.91 -0.62
C MET A 1 -24.49 12.59 -1.99
N ARG A 2 -24.86 13.28 -3.08
CA ARG A 2 -24.34 13.01 -4.44
C ARG A 2 -22.80 13.13 -4.56
N ALA A 3 -22.19 14.12 -3.91
CA ALA A 3 -20.73 14.30 -3.88
C ALA A 3 -19.98 13.14 -3.19
N LEU A 4 -20.50 12.62 -2.07
CA LEU A 4 -19.93 11.49 -1.34
C LEU A 4 -19.97 10.20 -2.19
N LEU A 5 -21.08 9.98 -2.90
CA LEU A 5 -21.20 8.83 -3.81
C LEU A 5 -20.21 8.91 -4.98
N ILE A 6 -20.02 10.11 -5.56
CA ILE A 6 -19.04 10.31 -6.64
C ILE A 6 -17.62 10.06 -6.12
N ALA A 7 -17.27 10.58 -4.94
CA ALA A 7 -15.96 10.34 -4.32
C ALA A 7 -15.72 8.84 -4.09
N PHE A 8 -16.70 8.13 -3.52
CA PHE A 8 -16.62 6.68 -3.32
C PHE A 8 -16.42 5.91 -4.63
N LEU A 9 -17.21 6.23 -5.67
CA LEU A 9 -17.09 5.58 -6.98
C LEU A 9 -15.73 5.86 -7.63
N ASN A 10 -15.18 7.06 -7.45
CA ASN A 10 -13.84 7.40 -7.95
C ASN A 10 -12.76 6.59 -7.24
N SER A 11 -12.81 6.49 -5.91
CA SER A 11 -11.90 5.64 -5.13
C SER A 11 -12.02 4.17 -5.54
N TRP A 12 -13.24 3.66 -5.73
CA TRP A 12 -13.48 2.29 -6.18
C TRP A 12 -12.88 2.02 -7.57
N ARG A 13 -13.07 2.96 -8.51
CA ARG A 13 -12.45 2.87 -9.85
C ARG A 13 -10.93 2.84 -9.76
N GLY A 14 -10.33 3.67 -8.91
CA GLY A 14 -8.89 3.68 -8.66
C GLY A 14 -8.37 2.32 -8.14
N LEU A 15 -9.04 1.76 -7.13
CA LEU A 15 -8.73 0.45 -6.57
C LEU A 15 -8.80 -0.65 -7.64
N VAL A 16 -9.90 -0.71 -8.39
CA VAL A 16 -10.10 -1.72 -9.44
C VAL A 16 -9.09 -1.57 -10.57
N HIS A 17 -8.78 -0.33 -10.98
CA HIS A 17 -7.80 -0.07 -12.02
C HIS A 17 -6.40 -0.54 -11.59
N GLY A 18 -5.91 -0.09 -10.43
CA GLY A 18 -4.60 -0.51 -9.93
C GLY A 18 -4.49 -2.02 -9.73
N ALA A 19 -5.52 -2.67 -9.19
CA ALA A 19 -5.54 -4.13 -9.04
C ALA A 19 -5.47 -4.87 -10.39
N ARG A 20 -6.00 -4.30 -11.47
CA ARG A 20 -5.97 -4.93 -12.80
C ARG A 20 -4.66 -4.65 -13.56
N THR A 21 -4.09 -3.47 -13.42
CA THR A 21 -2.92 -3.07 -14.21
C THR A 21 -1.60 -3.38 -13.50
N GLU A 22 -1.52 -3.17 -12.19
CA GLU A 22 -0.25 -3.25 -11.46
C GLU A 22 -0.08 -4.57 -10.72
N ARG A 23 1.07 -5.23 -10.97
CA ARG A 23 1.42 -6.46 -10.26
C ARG A 23 1.69 -6.22 -8.77
N ALA A 24 2.36 -5.12 -8.43
CA ALA A 24 2.67 -4.77 -7.05
C ALA A 24 1.40 -4.58 -6.22
N VAL A 25 0.45 -3.77 -6.72
CA VAL A 25 -0.88 -3.59 -6.07
C VAL A 25 -1.61 -4.92 -5.88
N ARG A 26 -1.55 -5.86 -6.84
CA ARG A 26 -2.15 -7.21 -6.65
C ARG A 26 -1.51 -7.99 -5.51
N LEU A 27 -0.19 -7.95 -5.40
CA LEU A 27 0.52 -8.63 -4.32
C LEU A 27 0.15 -8.03 -2.97
N GLU A 28 0.08 -6.69 -2.86
CA GLU A 28 -0.28 -6.03 -1.62
C GLU A 28 -1.75 -6.25 -1.24
N LEU A 29 -2.67 -6.33 -2.20
CA LEU A 29 -4.05 -6.74 -1.96
C LEU A 29 -4.14 -8.20 -1.48
N ALA A 30 -3.33 -9.10 -2.02
CA ALA A 30 -3.25 -10.47 -1.54
C ALA A 30 -2.69 -10.53 -0.10
N LEU A 31 -1.66 -9.73 0.20
CA LEU A 31 -1.14 -9.58 1.56
C LEU A 31 -2.19 -9.00 2.52
N LEU A 32 -3.00 -8.04 2.07
CA LEU A 32 -4.11 -7.51 2.87
C LEU A 32 -5.17 -8.59 3.15
N LEU A 33 -5.55 -9.36 2.13
CA LEU A 33 -6.55 -10.43 2.25
C LEU A 33 -6.10 -11.55 3.20
N LEU A 34 -4.83 -11.98 3.10
CA LEU A 34 -4.25 -13.01 3.96
C LEU A 34 -3.87 -12.47 5.35
N GLY A 35 -3.45 -11.20 5.39
CA GLY A 35 -3.05 -10.52 6.62
C GLY A 35 -4.23 -10.24 7.53
N LEU A 36 -5.45 -10.07 7.00
CA LEU A 36 -6.66 -9.85 7.80
C LEU A 36 -6.94 -10.98 8.82
N PRO A 37 -7.09 -12.26 8.43
CA PRO A 37 -7.27 -13.34 9.39
C PRO A 37 -6.03 -13.55 10.26
N LEU A 38 -4.83 -13.39 9.69
CA LEU A 38 -3.59 -13.61 10.43
C LEU A 38 -3.38 -12.55 11.52
N ALA A 39 -3.79 -11.30 11.29
CA ALA A 39 -3.77 -10.24 12.29
C ALA A 39 -4.70 -10.55 13.47
N MET A 40 -5.85 -11.20 13.23
CA MET A 40 -6.76 -11.62 14.30
C MET A 40 -6.17 -12.75 15.15
N VAL A 41 -5.36 -13.63 14.56
CA VAL A 41 -4.69 -14.75 15.24
C VAL A 41 -3.46 -14.28 16.03
N LEU A 42 -2.64 -13.41 15.43
CA LEU A 42 -1.40 -12.91 16.02
C LEU A 42 -1.63 -11.80 17.04
N GLY A 43 -2.60 -10.90 16.78
CA GLY A 43 -2.81 -9.72 17.61
C GLY A 43 -3.34 -10.07 19.00
N ALA A 44 -2.48 -9.90 20.00
CA ALA A 44 -2.78 -10.14 21.42
C ALA A 44 -3.83 -9.18 21.98
N THR A 45 -3.81 -7.92 21.52
CA THR A 45 -4.75 -6.87 21.93
C THR A 45 -5.46 -6.26 20.73
N LEU A 46 -6.56 -5.54 20.98
CA LEU A 46 -7.27 -4.80 19.94
C LEU A 46 -6.34 -3.80 19.23
N TRP A 47 -5.46 -3.11 19.96
CA TRP A 47 -4.53 -2.14 19.39
C TRP A 47 -3.49 -2.79 18.48
N VAL A 48 -2.97 -3.96 18.85
CA VAL A 48 -2.04 -4.72 17.99
C VAL A 48 -2.73 -5.14 16.69
N ARG A 49 -3.98 -5.63 16.77
CA ARG A 49 -4.77 -5.97 15.56
C ARG A 49 -4.98 -4.77 14.65
N VAL A 50 -5.34 -3.62 15.23
CA VAL A 50 -5.51 -2.36 14.49
C VAL A 50 -4.19 -1.94 13.85
N ALA A 51 -3.06 -2.01 14.56
CA ALA A 51 -1.74 -1.67 14.02
C ALA A 51 -1.34 -2.57 12.84
N LEU A 52 -1.57 -3.88 12.94
CA LEU A 52 -1.30 -4.84 11.86
C LEU A 52 -2.11 -4.51 10.60
N LEU A 53 -3.41 -4.26 10.74
CA LEU A 53 -4.27 -3.90 9.60
C LEU A 53 -3.94 -2.52 9.03
N ALA A 54 -3.72 -1.53 9.89
CA ALA A 54 -3.35 -0.18 9.48
C ALA A 54 -2.02 -0.18 8.69
N SER A 55 -1.06 -1.01 9.08
CA SER A 55 0.21 -1.13 8.37
C SER A 55 0.07 -1.68 6.94
N LEU A 56 -0.82 -2.66 6.73
CA LEU A 56 -1.11 -3.20 5.40
C LEU A 56 -1.83 -2.18 4.52
N LEU A 57 -2.75 -1.39 5.11
CA LEU A 57 -3.42 -0.29 4.41
C LEU A 57 -2.46 0.85 4.06
N LEU A 58 -1.50 1.16 4.94
CA LEU A 58 -0.45 2.15 4.68
C LEU A 58 0.44 1.73 3.51
N MET A 59 0.85 0.46 3.49
CA MET A 59 1.64 -0.12 2.40
C MET A 59 0.91 0.03 1.06
N LEU A 60 -0.36 -0.38 1.01
CA LEU A 60 -1.21 -0.25 -0.18
C LEU A 60 -1.39 1.20 -0.62
N ALA A 61 -1.59 2.12 0.33
CA ALA A 61 -1.70 3.55 0.02
C ALA A 61 -0.40 4.11 -0.56
N ALA A 62 0.76 3.73 -0.02
CA ALA A 62 2.06 4.14 -0.53
C ALA A 62 2.32 3.59 -1.94
N GLU A 63 1.95 2.34 -2.21
CA GLU A 63 2.09 1.72 -3.54
C GLU A 63 1.18 2.38 -4.59
N PHE A 64 -0.06 2.75 -4.21
CA PHE A 64 -0.93 3.55 -5.08
C PHE A 64 -0.35 4.92 -5.40
N LEU A 65 0.27 5.59 -4.43
CA LEU A 65 0.95 6.87 -4.65
C LEU A 65 2.18 6.70 -5.54
N ASN A 66 2.99 5.67 -5.32
CA ASN A 66 4.13 5.34 -6.18
C ASN A 66 3.68 5.13 -7.63
N THR A 67 2.69 4.26 -7.85
CA THR A 67 2.10 3.99 -9.16
C THR A 67 1.55 5.26 -9.81
N ALA A 68 0.87 6.12 -9.05
CA ALA A 68 0.31 7.36 -9.58
C ALA A 68 1.41 8.33 -10.06
N VAL A 69 2.49 8.45 -9.29
CA VAL A 69 3.66 9.26 -9.67
C VAL A 69 4.34 8.68 -10.90
N GLU A 70 4.58 7.36 -10.94
CA GLU A 70 5.17 6.69 -12.11
C GLU A 70 4.36 6.93 -13.38
N LYS A 71 3.04 6.70 -13.33
CA LYS A 71 2.13 6.91 -14.48
C LYS A 71 2.08 8.37 -14.92
N LEU A 72 2.10 9.31 -13.98
CA LEU A 72 2.14 10.74 -14.30
C LEU A 72 3.46 11.10 -15.01
N CYS A 73 4.59 10.61 -14.49
CA CYS A 73 5.90 10.81 -15.09
C CYS A 73 5.98 10.20 -16.50
N ASP A 74 5.48 8.99 -16.70
CA ASP A 74 5.45 8.32 -18.01
C ASP A 74 4.57 9.04 -19.02
N HIS A 75 3.44 9.60 -18.55
CA HIS A 75 2.57 10.40 -19.40
C HIS A 75 3.22 11.72 -19.84
N LEU A 76 3.92 12.41 -18.93
CA LEU A 76 4.54 13.71 -19.20
C LEU A 76 5.89 13.62 -19.91
N HIS A 77 6.65 12.54 -19.69
CA HIS A 77 7.96 12.29 -20.30
C HIS A 77 8.07 10.81 -20.72
N PRO A 78 7.58 10.45 -21.92
CA PRO A 78 7.64 9.08 -22.43
C PRO A 78 9.07 8.58 -22.71
N GLY A 79 10.03 9.50 -22.86
CA GLY A 79 11.45 9.21 -23.04
C GLY A 79 12.23 9.18 -21.73
N HIS A 80 13.43 8.60 -21.76
CA HIS A 80 14.28 8.56 -20.57
C HIS A 80 14.84 9.95 -20.23
N HIS A 81 14.50 10.47 -19.05
CA HIS A 81 15.00 11.75 -18.55
C HIS A 81 15.62 11.58 -17.16
N PRO A 82 16.91 11.90 -16.95
CA PRO A 82 17.62 11.62 -15.69
C PRO A 82 16.91 12.17 -14.44
N LYS A 83 16.38 13.40 -14.51
CA LYS A 83 15.63 13.99 -13.38
C LYS A 83 14.31 13.27 -13.08
N ILE A 84 13.65 12.70 -14.09
CA ILE A 84 12.41 11.92 -13.90
C ILE A 84 12.74 10.58 -13.26
N GLY A 85 13.90 9.99 -13.60
CA GLY A 85 14.42 8.81 -12.90
C GLY A 85 14.50 9.03 -11.37
N ILE A 86 15.12 10.12 -10.94
CA ILE A 86 15.24 10.48 -9.51
C ILE A 86 13.86 10.60 -8.83
N VAL A 87 12.87 11.20 -9.51
CA VAL A 87 11.52 11.34 -8.97
C VAL A 87 10.87 9.97 -8.75
N LYS A 88 11.02 9.05 -9.70
CA LYS A 88 10.51 7.67 -9.57
C LYS A 88 11.24 6.90 -8.47
N ASP A 89 12.55 7.06 -8.36
CA ASP A 89 13.35 6.42 -7.31
C ASP A 89 12.90 6.87 -5.91
N LEU A 90 12.59 8.16 -5.74
CA LEU A 90 12.07 8.70 -4.48
C LEU A 90 10.66 8.16 -4.15
N ALA A 91 9.79 8.04 -5.16
CA ALA A 91 8.45 7.47 -4.97
C ALA A 91 8.53 6.00 -4.55
N SER A 92 9.41 5.22 -5.21
CA SER A 92 9.68 3.82 -4.89
C SER A 92 10.29 3.67 -3.49
N ALA A 93 11.23 4.54 -3.11
CA ALA A 93 11.78 4.57 -1.76
C ALA A 93 10.71 4.83 -0.68
N GLY A 94 9.72 5.68 -0.98
CA GLY A 94 8.57 5.92 -0.10
C GLY A 94 7.72 4.66 0.13
N ALA A 95 7.41 3.93 -0.95
CA ALA A 95 6.71 2.65 -0.85
C ALA A 95 7.52 1.60 -0.07
N PHE A 96 8.84 1.51 -0.33
CA PHE A 96 9.74 0.62 0.40
C PHE A 96 9.76 0.90 1.91
N LEU A 97 9.77 2.18 2.31
CA LEU A 97 9.71 2.53 3.74
C LEU A 97 8.37 2.11 4.37
N ALA A 98 7.24 2.26 3.67
CA ALA A 98 5.95 1.78 4.15
C ALA A 98 5.93 0.25 4.33
N GLN A 99 6.52 -0.50 3.40
CA GLN A 99 6.72 -1.95 3.51
C GLN A 99 7.61 -2.30 4.72
N GLY A 100 8.67 -1.53 4.97
CA GLY A 100 9.52 -1.67 6.15
C GLY A 100 8.77 -1.46 7.47
N ILE A 101 7.92 -0.43 7.54
CA ILE A 101 7.07 -0.18 8.72
C ILE A 101 6.13 -1.36 8.97
N ALA A 102 5.49 -1.88 7.92
CA ALA A 102 4.64 -3.07 8.04
C ALA A 102 5.44 -4.27 8.56
N ALA A 103 6.61 -4.55 7.97
CA ALA A 103 7.47 -5.64 8.43
C ALA A 103 7.83 -5.52 9.93
N LEU A 104 8.19 -4.32 10.40
CA LEU A 104 8.52 -4.08 11.81
C LEU A 104 7.33 -4.35 12.74
N ILE A 105 6.13 -3.87 12.39
CA ILE A 105 4.92 -4.09 13.20
C ILE A 105 4.58 -5.58 13.28
N TRP A 106 4.67 -6.29 12.14
CA TRP A 106 4.38 -7.72 12.07
C TRP A 106 5.39 -8.56 12.85
N LEU A 107 6.68 -8.23 12.78
CA LEU A 107 7.71 -8.88 13.59
C LEU A 107 7.51 -8.61 15.08
N ALA A 108 7.20 -7.37 15.47
CA ALA A 108 6.93 -7.03 16.86
C ALA A 108 5.74 -7.81 17.43
N ALA A 109 4.63 -7.89 16.68
CA ALA A 109 3.46 -8.67 17.08
C ALA A 109 3.75 -10.17 17.20
N LEU A 110 4.60 -10.71 16.32
CA LEU A 110 5.02 -12.12 16.39
C LEU A 110 5.86 -12.40 17.64
N VAL A 111 6.82 -11.52 17.94
CA VAL A 111 7.66 -11.63 19.15
C VAL A 111 6.79 -11.54 20.41
N GLU A 112 5.87 -10.58 20.49
CA GLU A 112 4.95 -10.43 21.61
C GLU A 112 4.02 -11.66 21.78
N ARG A 113 3.67 -12.33 20.68
CA ARG A 113 2.80 -13.52 20.73
C ARG A 113 3.53 -14.79 21.18
N THR A 114 4.85 -14.85 21.00
CA THR A 114 5.66 -16.05 21.22
C THR A 114 6.58 -15.98 22.44
N GLY A 115 6.86 -14.78 22.96
CA GLY A 115 7.51 -14.56 24.25
C GLY A 115 6.52 -14.54 25.40
#